data_AF-A0A810BKZ7-F1
#
_entry.id   AF-A0A810BKZ7-F1
#
_cell.length_a   1.000
_cell.length_b   1.000
_cell.length_c   1.000
_cell.angle_alpha   90.00
_cell.angle_beta   90.00
_cell.angle_gamma   90.00
#
_symmetry.space_group_name_H-M   'P 1'
#
loop_
_entity.id
_entity.type
_entity.pdbx_description
1 polymer ?
#
loop_
_entity_poly.entity_id
_entity_poly.type
_entity_poly.pdbx_seq_one_letter_code
_entity_poly.pdbx_strand_id
1 'polypeptide(L)'
;MSSLNSLRGVLDAWTGTVAGAVVAGLERVVAPRVVRLVETETGAFALEVTKPEDVPNEIAFEDGKFVGANLAQIVRGSRVEIVLRPARFLFRPLELPARAADFLDGIVRAQIDRLTPWSASEAVFGCSPPVAHGGESITTEIAAAPRRLAMGYVEAVSGFHPSAIAIVTEAGGGGRIKVFEQKSRGAIDPVRLSRTLQAVLALAVVAAVVGSVAAGYLADSLSAQESELERQITQRRAALRGSDGGERSPLALLERRKYETPASVIVLESLSRLLPDHTYVTEMHLSGNKIQIGGITRDAPSLIPLIEQSQHFTRATFYAPTTRSPSDPGERFHIEAQIEPRNAP
;
A
#
# COMPACT_ATOMS: atom_id res chain seq x y z
N MET A 1 -4.19 38.25 -0.86
CA MET A 1 -4.91 37.63 0.28
C MET A 1 -6.34 37.14 -0.06
N SER A 2 -6.98 37.61 -1.14
CA SER A 2 -8.36 37.23 -1.50
C SER A 2 -8.53 35.80 -2.05
N SER A 3 -7.51 35.23 -2.69
CA SER A 3 -7.55 33.89 -3.31
C SER A 3 -7.54 32.74 -2.30
N LEU A 4 -6.92 32.93 -1.13
CA LEU A 4 -6.88 31.91 -0.06
C LEU A 4 -8.24 31.73 0.64
N ASN A 5 -9.04 32.80 0.73
CA ASN A 5 -10.36 32.74 1.35
C ASN A 5 -11.42 32.09 0.43
N SER A 6 -11.33 32.28 -0.89
CA SER A 6 -12.24 31.60 -1.83
C SER A 6 -11.97 30.10 -1.89
N LEU A 7 -10.69 29.70 -1.87
CA LEU A 7 -10.30 28.29 -1.81
C LEU A 7 -10.79 27.61 -0.52
N ARG A 8 -10.70 28.29 0.63
CA ARG A 8 -11.30 27.78 1.89
C ARG A 8 -12.81 27.59 1.80
N GLY A 9 -13.54 28.57 1.25
CA GLY A 9 -15.00 28.48 1.13
C GLY A 9 -15.47 27.31 0.26
N VAL A 10 -14.76 27.04 -0.84
CA VAL A 10 -15.05 25.90 -1.73
C VAL A 10 -14.73 24.56 -1.05
N LEU A 11 -13.62 24.50 -0.31
CA LEU A 11 -13.25 23.33 0.49
C LEU A 11 -14.25 23.06 1.62
N ASP A 12 -14.70 24.08 2.34
CA ASP A 12 -15.70 23.95 3.41
C ASP A 12 -17.07 23.51 2.86
N ALA A 13 -17.48 24.03 1.70
CA ALA A 13 -18.72 23.61 1.05
C ALA A 13 -18.65 22.17 0.54
N TRP A 14 -17.55 21.79 -0.11
CA TRP A 14 -17.35 20.43 -0.63
C TRP A 14 -17.27 19.42 0.52
N THR A 15 -16.49 19.72 1.56
CA THR A 15 -16.38 18.86 2.76
C THR A 15 -17.69 18.76 3.53
N GLY A 16 -18.48 19.82 3.61
CA GLY A 16 -19.83 19.79 4.17
C GLY A 16 -20.77 18.84 3.40
N THR A 17 -20.67 18.84 2.07
CA THR A 17 -21.50 18.00 1.20
C THR A 17 -21.12 16.52 1.30
N VAL A 18 -19.82 16.21 1.29
CA VAL A 18 -19.31 14.84 1.42
C VAL A 18 -19.57 14.29 2.83
N ALA A 19 -19.38 15.09 3.88
CA ALA A 19 -19.72 14.68 5.25
C ALA A 19 -21.21 14.40 5.41
N GLY A 20 -22.08 15.22 4.81
CA GLY A 20 -23.53 14.98 4.80
C GLY A 20 -23.89 13.65 4.13
N ALA A 21 -23.26 13.32 3.00
CA ALA A 21 -23.50 12.07 2.29
C ALA A 21 -22.99 10.83 3.06
N VAL A 22 -21.83 10.95 3.72
CA VAL A 22 -21.28 9.86 4.54
C VAL A 22 -22.12 9.63 5.80
N VAL A 23 -22.61 10.69 6.45
CA VAL A 23 -23.51 10.57 7.62
C VAL A 23 -24.85 9.96 7.20
N ALA A 24 -25.45 10.40 6.09
CA ALA A 24 -26.67 9.79 5.56
C ALA A 24 -26.45 8.31 5.17
N GLY A 25 -25.26 7.96 4.68
CA GLY A 25 -24.84 6.59 4.42
C GLY A 25 -24.67 5.76 5.69
N LEU A 26 -24.09 6.33 6.74
CA LEU A 26 -23.86 5.66 8.01
C LEU A 26 -25.17 5.46 8.79
N GLU A 27 -26.08 6.44 8.75
CA GLU A 27 -27.45 6.30 9.27
C GLU A 27 -28.24 5.21 8.54
N ARG A 28 -27.92 4.94 7.27
CA ARG A 28 -28.54 3.87 6.48
C ARG A 28 -27.95 2.49 6.79
N VAL A 29 -26.70 2.42 7.27
CA VAL A 29 -25.98 1.18 7.60
C VAL A 29 -26.18 0.76 9.06
N VAL A 30 -26.26 1.72 9.99
CA VAL A 30 -26.56 1.46 11.40
C VAL A 30 -28.06 1.56 11.60
N ALA A 31 -28.77 0.45 11.43
CA ALA A 31 -30.18 0.37 11.81
C ALA A 31 -30.30 0.74 13.30
N PRO A 32 -30.92 1.88 13.65
CA PRO A 32 -31.03 2.28 15.05
C PRO A 32 -31.85 1.22 15.78
N ARG A 33 -31.40 0.83 16.98
CA ARG A 33 -32.21 -0.03 17.86
C ARG A 33 -33.56 0.66 18.08
N VAL A 34 -34.64 0.03 17.61
CA VAL A 34 -36.00 0.55 17.79
C VAL A 34 -36.56 -0.04 19.08
N VAL A 35 -36.85 0.85 20.02
CA VAL A 35 -37.46 0.55 21.31
C VAL A 35 -38.89 1.06 21.25
N ARG A 36 -39.86 0.19 21.49
CA ARG A 36 -41.27 0.54 21.44
C ARG A 36 -41.86 0.56 22.85
N LEU A 37 -42.65 1.59 23.15
CA LEU A 37 -43.37 1.75 24.40
C LEU A 37 -44.87 1.73 24.06
N VAL A 38 -45.56 0.63 24.34
CA VAL A 38 -46.98 0.45 24.01
C VAL A 38 -47.85 0.70 25.22
N GLU A 39 -48.75 1.68 25.15
CA GLU A 39 -49.67 1.99 26.25
C GLU A 39 -50.69 0.86 26.48
N THR A 40 -50.72 0.31 27.69
CA THR A 40 -51.64 -0.75 28.13
C THR A 40 -52.96 -0.16 28.68
N GLU A 41 -53.96 -1.03 28.90
CA GLU A 41 -55.29 -0.60 29.34
C GLU A 41 -55.29 0.14 30.68
N THR A 42 -54.34 -0.21 31.55
CA THR A 42 -54.12 0.33 32.90
C THR A 42 -53.40 1.69 32.91
N GLY A 43 -52.94 2.18 31.75
CA GLY A 43 -52.15 3.41 31.63
C GLY A 43 -50.64 3.21 31.86
N ALA A 44 -50.18 1.97 31.99
CA ALA A 44 -48.76 1.63 31.96
C ALA A 44 -48.26 1.45 30.51
N PHE A 45 -46.96 1.25 30.34
CA PHE A 45 -46.31 1.09 29.04
C PHE A 45 -45.54 -0.23 28.96
N ALA A 46 -45.90 -1.11 28.05
CA ALA A 46 -45.14 -2.31 27.74
C ALA A 46 -43.93 -1.97 26.86
N LEU A 47 -42.74 -2.43 27.25
CA LEU A 47 -41.52 -2.27 26.48
C LEU A 47 -41.37 -3.41 25.46
N GLU A 48 -41.40 -3.11 24.17
CA GLU A 48 -41.04 -4.03 23.10
C GLU A 48 -39.72 -3.60 22.45
N VAL A 49 -38.66 -4.36 22.67
CA VAL A 49 -37.36 -4.15 21.99
C VAL A 49 -37.30 -5.06 20.77
N THR A 50 -36.83 -4.54 19.64
CA THR A 50 -36.76 -5.28 18.35
C THR A 50 -35.79 -6.49 18.35
N LYS A 51 -35.16 -6.82 19.49
CA LYS A 51 -34.42 -8.09 19.69
C LYS A 51 -35.14 -8.95 20.72
N PRO A 52 -35.42 -10.24 20.43
CA PRO A 52 -36.35 -11.07 21.19
C PRO A 52 -35.66 -11.81 22.35
N GLU A 53 -34.85 -11.10 23.14
CA GLU A 53 -34.33 -11.65 24.40
C GLU A 53 -34.73 -10.76 25.57
N ASP A 54 -35.76 -11.27 26.25
CA ASP A 54 -36.09 -11.13 27.67
C ASP A 54 -36.83 -9.88 28.20
N VAL A 55 -37.95 -10.25 28.84
CA VAL A 55 -38.84 -9.59 29.80
C VAL A 55 -39.78 -8.47 29.27
N PRO A 56 -41.11 -8.68 29.33
CA PRO A 56 -42.05 -7.56 29.32
C PRO A 56 -41.88 -6.78 30.62
N ASN A 57 -41.04 -5.75 30.59
CA ASN A 57 -41.01 -4.77 31.66
C ASN A 57 -42.18 -3.81 31.41
N GLU A 58 -43.21 -3.93 32.24
CA GLU A 58 -44.25 -2.93 32.37
C GLU A 58 -43.63 -1.69 33.04
N ILE A 59 -43.63 -0.57 32.33
CA ILE A 59 -43.07 0.69 32.76
C ILE A 59 -44.24 1.57 33.19
N ALA A 60 -44.22 2.05 34.42
CA ALA A 60 -45.21 2.99 34.90
C ALA A 60 -44.92 4.39 34.35
N PHE A 61 -45.96 5.11 33.94
CA PHE A 61 -45.88 6.53 33.60
C PHE A 61 -46.61 7.32 34.69
N GLU A 62 -45.84 7.80 35.66
CA GLU A 62 -46.34 8.58 36.80
C GLU A 62 -45.76 10.00 36.73
N ASP A 63 -46.62 11.02 36.95
CA ASP A 63 -46.24 12.43 37.01
C ASP A 63 -45.33 12.94 35.88
N GLY A 64 -45.60 12.49 34.64
CA GLY A 64 -44.85 12.93 33.47
C GLY A 64 -43.45 12.31 33.34
N LYS A 65 -43.18 11.19 34.02
CA LYS A 65 -41.91 10.47 33.92
C LYS A 65 -42.15 8.98 33.72
N PHE A 66 -41.29 8.37 32.90
CA PHE A 66 -41.23 6.91 32.78
C PHE A 66 -40.39 6.34 33.93
N VAL A 67 -41.01 5.54 34.78
CA VAL A 67 -40.37 4.87 35.92
C VAL A 67 -40.22 3.39 35.60
N GLY A 68 -38.97 2.95 35.40
CA GLY A 68 -38.66 1.56 35.11
C GLY A 68 -37.17 1.28 35.26
N ALA A 69 -36.81 0.11 35.79
CA ALA A 69 -35.42 -0.34 35.87
C ALA A 69 -34.82 -0.45 34.45
N ASN A 70 -33.58 0.00 34.27
CA ASN A 70 -32.81 -0.08 33.01
C ASN A 70 -33.32 0.73 31.79
N LEU A 71 -34.38 1.54 31.93
CA LEU A 71 -34.93 2.32 30.80
C LEU A 71 -33.90 3.29 30.20
N ALA A 72 -33.11 3.95 31.05
CA ALA A 72 -32.07 4.87 30.61
C ALA A 72 -30.99 4.21 29.73
N GLN A 73 -30.64 2.95 30.01
CA GLN A 73 -29.63 2.23 29.24
C GLN A 73 -30.18 1.71 27.91
N ILE A 74 -31.45 1.33 27.88
CA ILE A 74 -32.13 0.80 26.69
C ILE A 74 -32.46 1.93 25.70
N VAL A 75 -32.86 3.10 26.22
CA VAL A 75 -33.28 4.25 25.41
C VAL A 75 -32.10 5.06 24.87
N ARG A 76 -30.95 5.08 25.54
CA ARG A 76 -29.78 5.88 25.15
C ARG A 76 -29.26 5.49 23.75
N GLY A 77 -29.34 6.43 22.81
CA GLY A 77 -28.93 6.22 21.40
C GLY A 77 -29.91 5.39 20.56
N SER A 78 -31.01 4.91 21.14
CA SER A 78 -32.06 4.16 20.45
C SER A 78 -33.14 5.09 19.88
N ARG A 79 -33.85 4.61 18.84
CA ARG A 79 -35.06 5.25 18.33
C ARG A 79 -36.25 4.74 19.14
N VAL A 80 -36.90 5.63 19.87
CA VAL A 80 -38.06 5.32 20.71
C VAL A 80 -39.34 5.58 19.94
N GLU A 81 -40.22 4.58 19.85
CA GLU A 81 -41.57 4.72 19.31
C GLU A 81 -42.58 4.53 20.44
N ILE A 82 -43.29 5.60 20.79
CA ILE A 82 -44.35 5.58 21.81
C ILE A 82 -45.67 5.30 21.09
N VAL A 83 -46.21 4.10 21.29
CA VAL A 83 -47.50 3.68 20.74
C VAL A 83 -48.57 4.05 21.77
N LEU A 84 -49.33 5.10 21.47
CA LEU A 84 -50.41 5.60 22.31
C LEU A 84 -51.76 5.04 21.86
N ARG A 85 -52.68 4.86 22.82
CA ARG A 85 -54.00 4.29 22.54
C ARG A 85 -54.81 5.19 21.59
N PRO A 86 -55.62 4.59 20.69
CA PRO A 86 -56.49 5.33 19.77
C PRO A 86 -57.44 6.30 20.50
N ALA A 87 -57.90 5.95 21.70
CA ALA A 87 -58.81 6.78 22.50
C ALA A 87 -58.27 8.19 22.84
N ARG A 88 -56.95 8.41 22.77
CA ARG A 88 -56.32 9.72 23.01
C ARG A 88 -56.25 10.60 21.76
N PHE A 89 -56.62 10.08 20.60
CA PHE A 89 -56.59 10.77 19.32
C PHE A 89 -57.99 11.00 18.78
N LEU A 90 -58.16 12.12 18.08
CA LEU A 90 -59.33 12.40 17.27
C LEU A 90 -59.10 11.82 15.88
N PHE A 91 -59.90 10.83 15.49
CA PHE A 91 -59.91 10.30 14.13
C PHE A 91 -60.94 11.02 13.27
N ARG A 92 -60.52 11.42 12.06
CA ARG A 92 -61.39 12.03 11.05
C ARG A 92 -61.07 11.44 9.68
N PRO A 93 -62.07 10.88 8.98
CA PRO A 93 -61.89 10.47 7.59
C PRO A 93 -61.77 11.73 6.71
N LEU A 94 -60.84 11.70 5.77
CA LEU A 94 -60.69 12.73 4.76
C LEU A 94 -60.65 12.08 3.37
N GLU A 95 -61.56 12.51 2.52
CA GLU A 95 -61.61 12.12 1.12
C GLU A 95 -60.85 13.13 0.27
N LEU A 96 -59.92 12.63 -0.54
CA LEU A 96 -59.09 13.43 -1.41
C LEU A 96 -59.09 12.84 -2.82
N PRO A 97 -58.87 13.64 -3.87
CA PRO A 97 -58.64 13.11 -5.21
C PRO A 97 -57.39 12.22 -5.25
N ALA A 98 -57.36 11.20 -6.10
CA ALA A 98 -56.22 10.27 -6.19
C ALA A 98 -54.86 10.96 -6.45
N ARG A 99 -54.86 12.11 -7.16
CA ARG A 99 -53.65 12.93 -7.42
C ARG A 99 -53.09 13.62 -6.17
N ALA A 100 -53.87 13.73 -5.10
CA ALA A 100 -53.46 14.37 -3.85
C ALA A 100 -52.64 13.44 -2.93
N ALA A 101 -52.48 12.16 -3.30
CA ALA A 101 -51.69 11.19 -2.55
C ALA A 101 -50.24 11.66 -2.30
N ASP A 102 -49.64 12.36 -3.26
CA ASP A 102 -48.25 12.85 -3.16
C ASP A 102 -48.11 14.07 -2.24
N PHE A 103 -49.21 14.77 -1.94
CA PHE A 103 -49.21 16.03 -1.18
C PHE A 103 -50.07 15.96 0.09
N LEU A 104 -50.33 14.75 0.61
CA LEU A 104 -51.18 14.52 1.78
C LEU A 104 -50.78 15.39 2.98
N ASP A 105 -49.50 15.42 3.33
CA ASP A 105 -49.01 16.19 4.48
C ASP A 105 -49.32 17.68 4.39
N GLY A 106 -49.19 18.27 3.18
CA GLY A 106 -49.46 19.68 2.95
C GLY A 106 -50.95 20.00 3.04
N ILE A 107 -51.79 19.12 2.46
CA ILE A 107 -53.24 19.29 2.44
C ILE A 107 -53.83 19.09 3.83
N VAL A 108 -53.41 18.04 4.54
CA VAL A 108 -53.84 17.77 5.92
C VAL A 108 -53.44 18.93 6.83
N ARG A 109 -52.22 19.46 6.71
CA ARG A 109 -51.78 20.64 7.48
C ARG A 109 -52.66 21.87 7.24
N ALA A 110 -53.10 22.11 6.00
CA ALA A 110 -53.94 23.26 5.67
C ALA A 110 -55.40 23.09 6.13
N GLN A 111 -55.87 21.84 6.27
CA GLN A 111 -57.24 21.52 6.66
C GLN A 111 -57.41 21.17 8.15
N ILE A 112 -56.31 20.97 8.89
CA ILE A 112 -56.35 20.55 10.30
C ILE A 112 -57.15 21.51 11.20
N ASP A 113 -57.08 22.81 10.92
CA ASP A 113 -57.83 23.87 11.63
C ASP A 113 -59.35 23.76 11.43
N ARG A 114 -59.78 23.12 10.34
CA ARG A 114 -61.21 22.90 10.03
C ARG A 114 -61.70 21.54 10.51
N LEU A 115 -60.80 20.54 10.51
CA LEU A 115 -61.11 19.15 10.84
C LEU A 115 -60.99 18.87 12.34
N THR A 116 -60.24 19.70 13.06
CA THR A 116 -59.98 19.52 14.49
C THR A 116 -60.21 20.83 15.26
N PRO A 117 -60.47 20.76 16.57
CA PRO A 117 -60.57 21.96 17.41
C PRO A 117 -59.25 22.72 17.62
N TRP A 118 -58.14 22.25 17.05
CA TRP A 118 -56.80 22.78 17.27
C TRP A 118 -56.21 23.34 15.99
N SER A 119 -55.36 24.36 16.13
CA SER A 119 -54.61 24.91 15.00
C SER A 119 -53.46 24.00 14.57
N ALA A 120 -52.96 24.15 13.35
CA ALA A 120 -51.82 23.40 12.81
C ALA A 120 -50.52 23.53 13.64
N SER A 121 -50.42 24.58 14.45
CA SER A 121 -49.29 24.80 15.36
C SER A 121 -49.44 24.10 16.72
N GLU A 122 -50.70 23.88 17.14
CA GLU A 122 -51.08 23.33 18.45
C GLU A 122 -51.52 21.86 18.37
N ALA A 123 -51.65 21.31 17.17
CA ALA A 123 -51.94 19.91 16.92
C ALA A 123 -50.68 19.13 16.49
N VAL A 124 -50.61 17.87 16.90
CA VAL A 124 -49.80 16.86 16.22
C VAL A 124 -50.76 16.00 15.39
N PHE A 125 -50.40 15.71 14.14
CA PHE A 125 -51.26 15.01 13.21
C PHE A 125 -50.47 14.02 12.36
N GLY A 126 -51.11 12.91 12.02
CA GLY A 126 -50.60 11.92 11.07
C GLY A 126 -51.74 11.36 10.24
N CYS A 127 -51.42 10.87 9.04
CA CYS A 127 -52.38 10.23 8.15
C CYS A 127 -52.08 8.73 8.01
N SER A 128 -53.14 7.92 7.93
CA SER A 128 -53.03 6.53 7.52
C SER A 128 -52.64 6.44 6.03
N PRO A 129 -52.03 5.31 5.59
CA PRO A 129 -51.87 5.06 4.16
C PRO A 129 -53.22 5.21 3.44
N PRO A 130 -53.26 5.89 2.29
CA PRO A 130 -54.50 6.16 1.57
C PRO A 130 -55.09 4.85 1.05
N VAL A 131 -56.38 4.63 1.32
CA VAL A 131 -57.15 3.51 0.78
C VAL A 131 -57.93 4.03 -0.41
N ALA A 132 -57.82 3.36 -1.57
CA ALA A 132 -58.57 3.74 -2.75
C ALA A 132 -60.08 3.60 -2.47
N HIS A 133 -60.83 4.67 -2.70
CA HIS A 133 -62.28 4.70 -2.56
C HIS A 133 -62.88 5.11 -3.89
N GLY A 134 -63.16 4.13 -4.75
CA GLY A 134 -63.51 4.35 -6.15
C GLY A 134 -62.30 4.65 -7.04
N GLY A 135 -62.54 4.86 -8.34
CA GLY A 135 -61.47 5.07 -9.33
C GLY A 135 -60.81 6.45 -9.33
N GLU A 136 -61.42 7.44 -8.66
CA GLU A 136 -60.99 8.86 -8.73
C GLU A 136 -60.65 9.48 -7.35
N SER A 137 -61.00 8.82 -6.24
CA SER A 137 -60.79 9.31 -4.88
C SER A 137 -60.05 8.31 -3.99
N ILE A 138 -59.34 8.87 -3.02
CA ILE A 138 -58.66 8.16 -1.94
C ILE A 138 -59.25 8.63 -0.62
N THR A 139 -59.43 7.71 0.31
CA THR A 139 -59.83 8.00 1.69
C THR A 139 -58.63 7.75 2.59
N THR A 140 -58.28 8.75 3.41
CA THR A 140 -57.26 8.63 4.46
C THR A 140 -57.88 8.95 5.80
N GLU A 141 -57.47 8.24 6.85
CA GLU A 141 -57.86 8.54 8.21
C GLU A 141 -56.79 9.44 8.85
N ILE A 142 -57.21 10.61 9.33
CA ILE A 142 -56.34 11.55 10.04
C ILE A 142 -56.48 11.28 11.52
N ALA A 143 -55.36 11.01 12.18
CA ALA A 143 -55.27 10.98 13.64
C ALA A 143 -54.63 12.29 14.12
N ALA A 144 -55.35 13.03 14.96
CA ALA A 144 -54.88 14.29 15.54
C ALA A 144 -54.95 14.27 17.07
N ALA A 145 -53.95 14.85 17.73
CA ALA A 145 -53.90 15.03 19.17
C ALA A 145 -53.35 16.42 19.54
N PRO A 146 -53.68 16.94 20.74
CA PRO A 146 -53.11 18.19 21.21
C PRO A 146 -51.60 18.06 21.40
N ARG A 147 -50.85 19.04 20.90
CA ARG A 147 -49.38 19.08 21.01
C ARG A 147 -48.90 18.99 22.45
N ARG A 148 -49.64 19.54 23.42
CA ARG A 148 -49.30 19.47 24.85
C ARG A 148 -49.19 18.03 25.36
N LEU A 149 -50.09 17.15 24.92
CA LEU A 149 -50.07 15.73 25.28
C LEU A 149 -48.81 15.07 24.72
N ALA A 150 -48.54 15.28 23.42
CA ALA A 150 -47.36 14.74 22.77
C ALA A 150 -46.03 15.24 23.38
N MET A 151 -45.96 16.53 23.68
CA MET A 151 -44.77 17.14 24.29
C MET A 151 -44.50 16.60 25.70
N GLY A 152 -45.54 16.29 26.49
CA GLY A 152 -45.36 15.68 27.82
C GLY A 152 -44.65 14.32 27.75
N TYR A 153 -45.02 13.47 26.79
CA TYR A 153 -44.32 12.19 26.58
C TYR A 153 -42.92 12.38 26.00
N VAL A 154 -42.73 13.33 25.08
CA VAL A 154 -41.41 13.64 24.53
C VAL A 154 -40.47 14.14 25.63
N GLU A 155 -40.92 15.04 26.49
CA GLU A 155 -40.13 15.59 27.60
C GLU A 155 -39.73 14.49 28.58
N ALA A 156 -40.67 13.61 28.93
CA ALA A 156 -40.44 12.45 29.78
C ALA A 156 -39.34 11.51 29.25
N VAL A 157 -39.24 11.33 27.92
CA VAL A 157 -38.21 10.49 27.29
C VAL A 157 -36.92 11.27 26.99
N SER A 158 -37.00 12.59 26.81
CA SER A 158 -35.88 13.43 26.40
C SER A 158 -34.70 13.37 27.38
N GLY A 159 -34.95 13.23 28.68
CA GLY A 159 -33.92 13.08 29.71
C GLY A 159 -33.04 11.84 29.54
N PHE A 160 -33.50 10.83 28.79
CA PHE A 160 -32.76 9.59 28.54
C PHE A 160 -31.89 9.63 27.27
N HIS A 161 -31.83 10.77 26.57
CA HIS A 161 -31.00 10.98 25.38
C HIS A 161 -31.22 9.94 24.25
N PRO A 162 -32.47 9.78 23.75
CA PRO A 162 -32.76 8.95 22.58
C PRO A 162 -32.27 9.61 21.29
N SER A 163 -31.95 8.81 20.27
CA SER A 163 -31.56 9.30 18.94
C SER A 163 -32.74 9.81 18.12
N ALA A 164 -33.94 9.28 18.34
CA ALA A 164 -35.19 9.78 17.78
C ALA A 164 -36.38 9.38 18.64
N ILE A 165 -37.42 10.21 18.70
CA ILE A 165 -38.68 9.94 19.40
C ILE A 165 -39.80 10.05 18.36
N ALA A 166 -40.61 9.01 18.22
CA ALA A 166 -41.80 9.01 17.39
C ALA A 166 -43.02 8.66 18.24
N ILE A 167 -44.15 9.31 17.98
CA ILE A 167 -45.45 8.97 18.56
C ILE A 167 -46.28 8.33 17.47
N VAL A 168 -46.77 7.14 17.77
CA VAL A 168 -47.51 6.28 16.87
C VAL A 168 -48.84 5.96 17.53
N THR A 169 -49.89 5.80 16.72
CA THR A 169 -51.16 5.25 17.17
C THR A 169 -51.63 4.17 16.20
N GLU A 170 -52.52 3.30 16.65
CA GLU A 170 -53.12 2.26 15.81
C GLU A 170 -54.41 2.80 15.18
N ALA A 171 -54.51 2.71 13.85
CA ALA A 171 -55.72 3.03 13.11
C ALA A 171 -56.75 1.90 13.26
N GLY A 172 -58.03 2.24 13.12
CA GLY A 172 -59.12 1.25 13.22
C GLY A 172 -59.03 0.09 12.21
N GLY A 173 -58.27 0.26 11.12
CA GLY A 173 -58.02 -0.77 10.11
C GLY A 173 -56.72 -1.58 10.27
N GLY A 174 -56.03 -1.52 11.42
CA GLY A 174 -54.80 -2.28 11.68
C GLY A 174 -53.51 -1.66 11.12
N GLY A 175 -53.59 -0.45 10.54
CA GLY A 175 -52.43 0.33 10.13
C GLY A 175 -51.90 1.21 11.26
N ARG A 176 -50.58 1.40 11.37
CA ARG A 176 -49.99 2.33 12.36
C ARG A 176 -49.84 3.72 11.77
N ILE A 177 -50.41 4.73 12.42
CA ILE A 177 -50.32 6.13 12.01
C ILE A 177 -49.23 6.80 12.84
N LYS A 178 -48.23 7.36 12.16
CA LYS A 178 -47.20 8.17 12.80
C LYS A 178 -47.69 9.60 12.95
N VAL A 179 -48.03 10.00 14.17
CA VAL A 179 -48.65 11.31 14.46
C VAL A 179 -47.59 12.38 14.72
N PHE A 180 -46.42 11.98 15.19
CA PHE A 180 -45.32 12.91 15.44
C PHE A 180 -43.97 12.23 15.33
N GLU A 181 -42.98 12.92 14.77
CA GLU A 181 -41.58 12.52 14.84
C GLU A 181 -40.74 13.72 15.24
N GLN A 182 -40.02 13.58 16.35
CA GLN A 182 -38.94 14.47 16.73
C GLN A 182 -37.65 13.68 16.76
N LYS A 183 -36.81 13.93 15.75
CA LYS A 183 -35.41 13.51 15.81
C LYS A 183 -34.76 14.29 16.94
N SER A 184 -34.62 13.64 18.09
CA SER A 184 -33.88 14.19 19.22
C SER A 184 -32.44 14.35 18.77
N ARG A 185 -31.93 15.60 18.77
CA ARG A 185 -30.52 15.92 18.51
C ARG A 185 -29.55 15.29 19.54
N GLY A 186 -30.04 14.45 20.45
CA GLY A 186 -29.30 13.86 21.56
C GLY A 186 -28.85 12.44 21.29
N ALA A 187 -27.66 12.28 20.70
CA ALA A 187 -26.71 11.19 21.00
C ALA A 187 -25.44 11.39 20.16
N ILE A 188 -25.59 11.94 18.96
CA ILE A 188 -24.50 12.26 18.05
C ILE A 188 -24.90 13.56 17.37
N ASP A 189 -24.29 14.67 17.81
CA ASP A 189 -24.43 15.94 17.13
C ASP A 189 -23.79 15.78 15.74
N PRO A 190 -24.56 15.71 14.64
CA PRO A 190 -24.02 15.39 13.32
C PRO A 190 -22.99 16.44 12.89
N VAL A 191 -23.05 17.64 13.45
CA VAL A 191 -22.08 18.72 13.27
C VAL A 191 -20.77 18.45 14.02
N ARG A 192 -20.79 17.85 15.21
CA ARG A 192 -19.57 17.50 15.95
C ARG A 192 -18.92 16.23 15.43
N LEU A 193 -19.71 15.22 15.06
CA LEU A 193 -19.18 13.99 14.48
C LEU A 193 -18.60 14.24 13.08
N SER A 194 -19.24 15.08 12.26
CA SER A 194 -18.62 15.52 11.01
C SER A 194 -17.33 16.29 11.26
N ARG A 195 -17.26 17.13 12.30
CA ARG A 195 -16.04 17.88 12.64
C ARG A 195 -14.90 17.01 13.16
N THR A 196 -15.18 15.95 13.92
CA THR A 196 -14.15 14.98 14.35
C THR A 196 -13.70 14.10 13.19
N LEU A 197 -14.61 13.62 12.33
CA LEU A 197 -14.24 12.90 11.12
C LEU A 197 -13.40 13.78 10.17
N GLN A 198 -13.76 15.07 10.04
CA GLN A 198 -12.99 16.05 9.28
C GLN A 198 -11.59 16.23 9.85
N ALA A 199 -11.43 16.33 11.17
CA ALA A 199 -10.13 16.44 11.82
C ALA A 199 -9.27 15.19 11.59
N VAL A 200 -9.86 13.99 11.66
CA VAL A 200 -9.15 12.73 11.40
C VAL A 200 -8.75 12.59 9.93
N LEU A 201 -9.64 12.93 8.99
CA LEU A 201 -9.34 12.88 7.57
C LEU A 201 -8.27 13.90 7.19
N ALA A 202 -8.36 15.13 7.72
CA ALA A 202 -7.34 16.16 7.51
C ALA A 202 -5.98 15.72 8.09
N LEU A 203 -5.97 15.12 9.28
CA LEU A 203 -4.75 14.57 9.88
C LEU A 203 -4.16 13.44 9.03
N ALA A 204 -4.98 12.55 8.47
CA ALA A 204 -4.54 11.48 7.59
C ALA A 204 -3.94 12.03 6.29
N VAL A 205 -4.55 13.06 5.69
CA VAL A 205 -3.98 13.74 4.50
C VAL A 205 -2.65 14.40 4.84
N VAL A 206 -2.55 15.10 5.97
CA VAL A 206 -1.27 15.70 6.43
C VAL A 206 -0.21 14.62 6.65
N ALA A 207 -0.55 13.51 7.29
CA ALA A 207 0.37 12.40 7.50
C ALA A 207 0.83 11.77 6.18
N ALA A 208 -0.08 11.62 5.20
CA ALA A 208 0.26 11.12 3.87
C ALA A 208 1.21 12.08 3.12
N VAL A 209 0.96 13.40 3.16
CA VAL A 209 1.84 14.40 2.54
C VAL A 209 3.22 14.39 3.21
N VAL A 210 3.27 14.37 4.55
CA VAL A 210 4.54 14.28 5.29
C VAL A 210 5.28 12.99 4.96
N GLY A 211 4.57 11.86 4.89
CA GLY A 211 5.12 10.57 4.49
C GLY A 211 5.68 10.56 3.07
N SER A 212 4.96 11.14 2.11
CA SER A 212 5.43 11.26 0.72
C SER A 212 6.65 12.18 0.60
N VAL A 213 6.69 13.28 1.35
CA VAL A 213 7.85 14.18 1.38
C VAL A 213 9.05 13.47 2.01
N ALA A 214 8.87 12.77 3.13
CA ALA A 214 9.93 12.00 3.78
C ALA A 214 10.46 10.87 2.88
N ALA A 215 9.56 10.15 2.19
CA ALA A 215 9.93 9.13 1.20
C ALA A 215 10.70 9.73 0.02
N GLY A 216 10.31 10.93 -0.44
CA GLY A 216 11.03 11.68 -1.47
C GLY A 216 12.45 12.05 -1.03
N TYR A 217 12.63 12.56 0.20
CA TYR A 217 13.95 12.87 0.75
C TYR A 217 14.85 11.63 0.89
N LEU A 218 14.29 10.50 1.36
CA LEU A 218 15.03 9.24 1.44
C LEU A 218 15.40 8.72 0.05
N ALA A 219 14.48 8.78 -0.91
CA ALA A 219 14.74 8.38 -2.29
C ALA A 219 15.86 9.21 -2.93
N ASP A 220 15.85 10.54 -2.73
CA ASP A 220 16.89 11.43 -3.27
C ASP A 220 18.27 11.10 -2.69
N SER A 221 18.33 10.74 -1.40
CA SER A 221 19.57 10.29 -0.76
C SER A 221 20.09 8.96 -1.30
N LEU A 222 19.20 8.03 -1.68
CA LEU A 222 19.57 6.75 -2.29
C LEU A 222 20.04 6.96 -3.73
N SER A 223 19.32 7.78 -4.49
CA SER A 223 19.70 8.13 -5.87
C SER A 223 21.04 8.87 -5.92
N ALA A 224 21.35 9.70 -4.92
CA ALA A 224 22.67 10.31 -4.78
C ALA A 224 23.77 9.28 -4.52
N GLN A 225 23.51 8.26 -3.69
CA GLN A 225 24.47 7.16 -3.46
C GLN A 225 24.65 6.28 -4.71
N GLU A 226 23.57 5.97 -5.43
CA GLU A 226 23.64 5.22 -6.69
C GLU A 226 24.46 5.97 -7.74
N SER A 227 24.22 7.29 -7.90
CA SER A 227 24.98 8.10 -8.85
C SER A 227 26.47 8.19 -8.51
N GLU A 228 26.81 8.29 -7.22
CA GLU A 228 28.19 8.27 -6.76
C GLU A 228 28.85 6.90 -6.98
N LEU A 229 28.11 5.81 -6.73
CA LEU A 229 28.60 4.45 -6.96
C LEU A 229 28.79 4.17 -8.46
N GLU A 230 27.88 4.62 -9.32
CA GLU A 230 28.02 4.54 -10.77
C GLU A 230 29.22 5.35 -11.28
N ARG A 231 29.46 6.54 -10.72
CA ARG A 231 30.66 7.34 -11.02
C ARG A 231 31.92 6.61 -10.61
N GLN A 232 31.97 6.02 -9.43
CA GLN A 232 33.12 5.23 -8.97
C GLN A 232 33.32 3.96 -9.82
N ILE A 233 32.26 3.27 -10.22
CA ILE A 233 32.34 2.11 -11.12
C ILE A 233 32.84 2.56 -12.50
N THR A 234 32.36 3.69 -13.02
CA THR A 234 32.79 4.24 -14.31
C THR A 234 34.24 4.69 -14.26
N GLN A 235 34.66 5.38 -13.19
CA GLN A 235 36.06 5.79 -12.97
C GLN A 235 36.98 4.58 -12.81
N ARG A 236 36.60 3.58 -12.01
CA ARG A 236 37.38 2.33 -11.90
C ARG A 236 37.42 1.57 -13.21
N ARG A 237 36.31 1.48 -13.95
CA ARG A 237 36.30 0.89 -15.30
C ARG A 237 37.15 1.68 -16.27
N ALA A 238 37.19 3.00 -16.21
CA ALA A 238 38.02 3.84 -17.07
C ALA A 238 39.51 3.71 -16.72
N ALA A 239 39.85 3.67 -15.44
CA ALA A 239 41.21 3.39 -14.97
C ALA A 239 41.66 1.98 -15.35
N LEU A 240 40.77 0.99 -15.18
CA LEU A 240 41.01 -0.36 -15.66
C LEU A 240 41.12 -0.40 -17.18
N ARG A 241 40.28 0.29 -17.97
CA ARG A 241 40.40 0.31 -19.45
C ARG A 241 41.65 1.06 -19.93
N GLY A 242 42.07 2.11 -19.21
CA GLY A 242 43.33 2.81 -19.45
C GLY A 242 44.56 1.96 -19.12
N SER A 243 44.41 0.98 -18.21
CA SER A 243 45.46 0.01 -17.85
C SER A 243 45.37 -1.32 -18.63
N ASP A 244 44.18 -1.77 -19.03
CA ASP A 244 43.89 -3.04 -19.75
C ASP A 244 43.89 -2.85 -21.29
N GLY A 245 44.02 -1.62 -21.80
CA GLY A 245 44.08 -1.34 -23.24
C GLY A 245 45.24 -2.02 -23.98
N GLY A 246 46.20 -2.60 -23.25
CA GLY A 246 47.34 -3.35 -23.81
C GLY A 246 47.48 -4.81 -23.37
N GLU A 247 46.79 -5.30 -22.33
CA GLU A 247 47.22 -6.52 -21.62
C GLU A 247 46.26 -7.72 -21.62
N ARG A 248 45.11 -7.66 -22.31
CA ARG A 248 44.16 -8.80 -22.35
C ARG A 248 43.66 -9.21 -23.73
N SER A 249 44.43 -8.98 -24.79
CA SER A 249 44.22 -9.77 -26.00
C SER A 249 44.96 -11.12 -25.83
N PRO A 250 44.26 -12.25 -25.64
CA PRO A 250 44.91 -13.57 -25.59
C PRO A 250 45.72 -13.85 -26.86
N LEU A 251 45.41 -13.19 -27.98
CA LEU A 251 46.20 -13.21 -29.21
C LEU A 251 47.54 -12.50 -29.06
N ALA A 252 47.62 -11.36 -28.37
CA ALA A 252 48.88 -10.66 -28.14
C ALA A 252 49.81 -11.43 -27.20
N LEU A 253 49.27 -12.14 -26.20
CA LEU A 253 50.06 -13.03 -25.34
C LEU A 253 50.54 -14.29 -26.07
N LEU A 254 49.75 -14.81 -27.02
CA LEU A 254 50.16 -15.92 -27.90
C LEU A 254 51.20 -15.49 -28.94
N GLU A 255 51.03 -14.29 -29.49
CA GLU A 255 51.97 -13.66 -30.42
C GLU A 255 53.31 -13.42 -29.74
N ARG A 256 53.30 -12.84 -28.54
CA ARG A 256 54.51 -12.66 -27.72
C ARG A 256 55.17 -13.99 -27.39
N ARG A 257 54.42 -15.04 -27.04
CA ARG A 257 54.98 -16.40 -26.84
C ARG A 257 55.58 -17.02 -28.11
N LYS A 258 55.00 -16.73 -29.28
CA LYS A 258 55.49 -17.17 -30.58
C LYS A 258 56.81 -16.50 -30.96
N TYR A 259 57.01 -15.24 -30.54
CA TYR A 259 58.23 -14.47 -30.84
C TYR A 259 59.32 -14.54 -29.76
N GLU A 260 58.96 -14.74 -28.49
CA GLU A 260 59.90 -14.86 -27.36
C GLU A 260 60.47 -16.27 -27.17
N THR A 261 59.86 -17.31 -27.73
CA THR A 261 60.45 -18.65 -27.75
C THR A 261 61.39 -18.73 -28.96
N PRO A 262 62.73 -18.83 -28.77
CA PRO A 262 63.64 -19.05 -29.89
C PRO A 262 63.15 -20.29 -30.63
N ALA A 263 62.88 -20.20 -31.93
CA ALA A 263 62.45 -21.37 -32.70
C ALA A 263 63.53 -22.44 -32.53
N SER A 264 63.23 -23.53 -31.82
CA SER A 264 64.21 -24.58 -31.50
C SER A 264 64.92 -25.11 -32.75
N VAL A 265 64.27 -24.98 -33.91
CA VAL A 265 64.81 -25.28 -35.23
C VAL A 265 65.96 -24.35 -35.63
N ILE A 266 65.86 -23.03 -35.40
CA ILE A 266 66.91 -22.05 -35.71
C ILE A 266 68.13 -22.28 -34.80
N VAL A 267 67.88 -22.58 -33.53
CA VAL A 267 68.94 -22.87 -32.55
C VAL A 267 69.66 -24.17 -32.91
N LEU A 268 68.91 -25.22 -33.28
CA LEU A 268 69.45 -26.49 -33.74
C LEU A 268 70.26 -26.31 -35.03
N GLU A 269 69.74 -25.61 -36.03
CA GLU A 269 70.44 -25.34 -37.29
C GLU A 269 71.75 -24.58 -37.05
N SER A 270 71.71 -23.54 -36.20
CA SER A 270 72.90 -22.76 -35.87
C SER A 270 73.95 -23.62 -35.17
N LEU A 271 73.55 -24.46 -34.21
CA LEU A 271 74.47 -25.42 -33.57
C LEU A 271 75.03 -26.44 -34.57
N SER A 272 74.20 -27.00 -35.45
CA SER A 272 74.67 -27.96 -36.46
C SER A 272 75.69 -27.35 -37.42
N ARG A 273 75.62 -26.04 -37.71
CA ARG A 273 76.62 -25.35 -38.54
C ARG A 273 77.91 -25.01 -37.79
N LEU A 274 77.83 -24.80 -36.47
CA LEU A 274 78.97 -24.39 -35.63
C LEU A 274 79.81 -25.58 -35.16
N LEU A 275 79.18 -26.75 -35.00
CA LEU A 275 79.86 -27.92 -34.44
C LEU A 275 80.73 -28.61 -35.50
N PRO A 276 81.98 -28.95 -35.18
CA PRO A 276 82.86 -29.68 -36.09
C PRO A 276 82.33 -31.08 -36.42
N ASP A 277 82.67 -31.62 -37.60
CA ASP A 277 82.27 -32.97 -38.08
C ASP A 277 82.65 -34.14 -37.15
N HIS A 278 83.57 -33.91 -36.21
CA HIS A 278 84.01 -34.89 -35.21
C HIS A 278 83.31 -34.72 -33.84
N THR A 279 82.24 -33.93 -33.79
CA THR A 279 81.43 -33.65 -32.60
C THR A 279 80.00 -34.12 -32.81
N TYR A 280 79.52 -34.97 -31.90
CA TYR A 280 78.17 -35.54 -31.94
C TYR A 280 77.41 -35.10 -30.68
N VAL A 281 76.27 -34.44 -30.86
CA VAL A 281 75.38 -34.06 -29.75
C VAL A 281 74.38 -35.18 -29.53
N THR A 282 74.33 -35.71 -28.30
CA THR A 282 73.41 -36.78 -27.91
C THR A 282 72.18 -36.21 -27.20
N GLU A 283 72.38 -35.12 -26.44
CA GLU A 283 71.35 -34.50 -25.64
C GLU A 283 71.37 -32.99 -25.85
N MET A 284 70.21 -32.42 -26.12
CA MET A 284 70.02 -30.98 -26.21
C MET A 284 68.78 -30.61 -25.40
N HIS A 285 68.98 -29.78 -24.37
CA HIS A 285 67.90 -29.25 -23.55
C HIS A 285 67.83 -27.74 -23.71
N LEU A 286 66.66 -27.26 -24.13
CA LEU A 286 66.39 -25.84 -24.32
C LEU A 286 65.40 -25.38 -23.23
N SER A 287 65.83 -24.45 -22.39
CA SER A 287 65.00 -23.89 -21.32
C SER A 287 65.01 -22.37 -21.36
N GLY A 288 63.97 -21.81 -21.98
CA GLY A 288 63.86 -20.37 -22.22
C GLY A 288 65.01 -19.87 -23.08
N ASN A 289 65.92 -19.12 -22.47
CA ASN A 289 67.05 -18.48 -23.13
C ASN A 289 68.40 -19.15 -22.80
N LYS A 290 68.37 -20.36 -22.21
CA LYS A 290 69.55 -21.18 -21.92
C LYS A 290 69.50 -22.47 -22.71
N ILE A 291 70.63 -22.84 -23.29
CA ILE A 291 70.81 -24.10 -23.98
C ILE A 291 71.86 -24.95 -23.24
N GLN A 292 71.53 -26.22 -23.04
CA GLN A 292 72.43 -27.22 -22.50
C GLN A 292 72.63 -28.29 -23.56
N ILE A 293 73.87 -28.54 -23.92
CA ILE A 293 74.26 -29.57 -24.88
C ILE A 293 75.17 -30.59 -24.20
N GLY A 294 74.85 -31.86 -24.44
CA GLY A 294 75.63 -33.01 -24.01
C GLY A 294 75.99 -33.87 -25.22
N GLY A 295 77.24 -34.28 -25.33
CA GLY A 295 77.71 -35.00 -26.50
C GLY A 295 79.09 -35.59 -26.36
N ILE A 296 79.62 -36.09 -27.47
CA ILE A 296 80.96 -36.68 -27.58
C ILE A 296 81.72 -35.89 -28.65
N THR A 297 82.94 -35.46 -28.34
CA THR A 297 83.84 -34.77 -29.27
C THR A 297 85.27 -35.28 -29.14
N ARG A 298 86.10 -35.10 -30.16
CA ARG A 298 87.54 -35.42 -30.08
C ARG A 298 88.35 -34.35 -29.34
N ASP A 299 87.83 -33.13 -29.25
CA ASP A 299 88.50 -31.98 -28.64
C ASP A 299 87.47 -31.10 -27.91
N ALA A 300 87.25 -31.37 -26.62
CA ALA A 300 86.25 -30.65 -25.84
C ALA A 300 86.63 -29.18 -25.56
N PRO A 301 87.88 -28.84 -25.19
CA PRO A 301 88.26 -27.47 -24.86
C PRO A 301 88.06 -26.46 -26.00
N SER A 302 88.15 -26.88 -27.27
CA SER A 302 87.96 -25.99 -28.42
C SER A 302 86.49 -25.64 -28.70
N LEU A 303 85.53 -26.35 -28.12
CA LEU A 303 84.10 -26.08 -28.35
C LEU A 303 83.61 -24.78 -27.70
N ILE A 304 84.13 -24.41 -26.53
CA ILE A 304 83.75 -23.16 -25.84
C ILE A 304 84.01 -21.92 -26.72
N PRO A 305 85.25 -21.67 -27.20
CA PRO A 305 85.50 -20.50 -28.04
C PRO A 305 84.75 -20.56 -29.38
N LEU A 306 84.49 -21.74 -29.95
CA LEU A 306 83.70 -21.86 -31.18
C LEU A 306 82.23 -21.46 -30.97
N ILE A 307 81.65 -21.83 -29.83
CA ILE A 307 80.28 -21.46 -29.48
C ILE A 307 80.20 -19.96 -29.16
N GLU A 308 81.17 -19.40 -28.44
CA GLU A 308 81.20 -17.97 -28.11
C GLU A 308 81.55 -17.04 -29.28
N GLN A 309 82.25 -17.54 -30.30
CA GLN A 309 82.48 -16.78 -31.55
C GLN A 309 81.20 -16.61 -32.38
N SER A 310 80.17 -17.39 -32.11
CA SER A 310 78.89 -17.25 -32.79
C SER A 310 78.14 -16.01 -32.31
N GLN A 311 77.41 -15.36 -33.22
CA GLN A 311 76.57 -14.20 -32.86
C GLN A 311 75.26 -14.59 -32.16
N HIS A 312 75.04 -15.87 -31.86
CA HIS A 312 73.78 -16.40 -31.34
C HIS A 312 73.91 -16.97 -29.93
N PHE A 313 75.12 -17.31 -29.48
CA PHE A 313 75.38 -17.90 -28.18
C PHE A 313 76.45 -17.10 -27.42
N THR A 314 76.23 -16.91 -26.13
CA THR A 314 77.16 -16.18 -25.25
C THR A 314 77.30 -16.90 -23.92
N ARG A 315 78.42 -16.70 -23.22
CA ARG A 315 78.70 -17.28 -21.89
C ARG A 315 78.69 -18.80 -21.92
N ALA A 316 79.43 -19.40 -22.84
CA ALA A 316 79.52 -20.86 -22.91
C ALA A 316 80.43 -21.37 -21.78
N THR A 317 79.95 -22.31 -20.97
CA THR A 317 80.76 -22.92 -19.90
C THR A 317 80.48 -24.41 -19.78
N PHE A 318 81.46 -25.18 -19.31
CA PHE A 318 81.24 -26.55 -18.91
C PHE A 318 80.50 -26.58 -17.58
N TYR A 319 79.32 -27.20 -17.54
CA TYR A 319 78.56 -27.38 -16.30
C TYR A 319 78.82 -28.74 -15.64
N ALA A 320 79.45 -29.68 -16.36
CA ALA A 320 79.92 -30.94 -15.82
C ALA A 320 81.34 -31.29 -16.32
N PRO A 321 82.11 -32.09 -15.57
CA PRO A 321 83.46 -32.48 -15.95
C PRO A 321 83.49 -33.24 -17.28
N THR A 322 84.50 -32.97 -18.12
CA THR A 322 84.75 -33.77 -19.32
C THR A 322 85.31 -35.12 -18.94
N THR A 323 84.73 -36.20 -19.47
CA THR A 323 85.15 -37.58 -19.16
C THR A 323 85.45 -38.35 -20.43
N ARG A 324 86.42 -39.25 -20.39
CA ARG A 324 86.76 -40.11 -21.53
C ARG A 324 86.34 -41.55 -21.24
N SER A 325 85.45 -42.11 -22.06
CA SER A 325 85.03 -43.51 -21.94
C SER A 325 85.85 -44.39 -22.90
N PRO A 326 86.31 -45.59 -22.49
CA PRO A 326 86.99 -46.53 -23.39
C PRO A 326 86.06 -47.08 -24.49
N SER A 327 84.73 -46.93 -24.35
CA SER A 327 83.74 -47.33 -25.35
C SER A 327 83.48 -46.27 -26.43
N ASP A 328 83.82 -45.00 -26.17
CA ASP A 328 83.50 -43.87 -27.05
C ASP A 328 84.77 -43.35 -27.75
N PRO A 329 84.71 -42.96 -29.03
CA PRO A 329 85.87 -42.48 -29.78
C PRO A 329 86.35 -41.07 -29.39
N GLY A 330 85.84 -40.49 -28.30
CA GLY A 330 86.10 -39.11 -27.87
C GLY A 330 85.80 -38.85 -26.39
N GLU A 331 85.86 -37.58 -26.01
CA GLU A 331 85.53 -37.04 -24.70
C GLU A 331 84.05 -36.64 -24.62
N ARG A 332 83.38 -37.01 -23.54
CA ARG A 332 82.03 -36.58 -23.21
C ARG A 332 82.07 -35.16 -22.67
N PHE A 333 81.29 -34.27 -23.25
CA PHE A 333 81.18 -32.89 -22.83
C PHE A 333 79.75 -32.51 -22.46
N HIS A 334 79.65 -31.52 -21.58
CA HIS A 334 78.40 -30.96 -21.07
C HIS A 334 78.58 -29.45 -21.00
N ILE A 335 78.07 -28.72 -21.99
CA ILE A 335 78.21 -27.28 -22.12
C ILE A 335 76.85 -26.62 -21.93
N GLU A 336 76.81 -25.53 -21.15
CA GLU A 336 75.69 -24.62 -21.11
C GLU A 336 76.07 -23.29 -21.75
N ALA A 337 75.15 -22.70 -22.50
CA ALA A 337 75.30 -21.38 -23.10
C ALA A 337 73.98 -20.60 -23.02
N GLN A 338 74.07 -19.28 -23.09
CA GLN A 338 72.92 -18.39 -23.14
C GLN A 338 72.64 -17.97 -24.58
N ILE A 339 71.39 -18.08 -25.01
CA ILE A 339 70.95 -17.65 -26.34
C ILE A 339 70.76 -16.14 -26.31
N GLU A 340 71.22 -15.41 -27.32
CA GLU A 340 70.78 -14.03 -27.51
C GLU A 340 69.61 -14.00 -28.51
N PRO A 341 68.39 -13.61 -28.07
CA PRO A 341 67.24 -13.57 -28.95
C PRO A 341 67.36 -12.36 -29.89
N ARG A 342 67.89 -12.58 -31.09
CA ARG A 342 67.68 -11.67 -32.22
C ARG A 342 66.43 -12.08 -32.98
N ASN A 343 65.28 -11.84 -32.36
CA ASN A 343 64.00 -11.74 -33.08
C ASN A 343 63.57 -10.27 -33.06
N ALA A 344 64.28 -9.45 -33.84
CA ALA A 344 63.79 -8.19 -34.34
C ALA A 344 63.86 -8.28 -35.88
N PRO A 345 62.87 -7.74 -36.60
CA PRO A 345 62.69 -7.95 -38.05
C PRO A 345 63.90 -7.56 -38.90
#